data_AF-A0A4T0FJL8-F1
#
_entry.id   AF-A0A4T0FJL8-F1
#
_cell.length_a   1.000
_cell.length_b   1.000
_cell.length_c   1.000
_cell.angle_alpha   90.00
_cell.angle_beta   90.00
_cell.angle_gamma   90.00
#
_symmetry.space_group_name_H-M   'P 1'
#
loop_
_entity.id
_entity.type
_entity.pdbx_description
1 polymer ?
#
loop_
_entity_poly.entity_id
_entity_poly.type
_entity_poly.pdbx_seq_one_letter_code
_entity_poly.pdbx_strand_id
1 'polypeptide(L)'
;MSSLLRAFSLLIEASSLPVHKTLYPFPWITTLHAARISLAYNAKCKSEAETAKTQRLNFAADMAGYLVMAWSGSMLIASILNEPFAQLLSVWPLINYVSVHLILKALPTPSAKVVDLTFPVIDALLRSGALAGAVLGCAQHHEYKQSVFAQLVLGTLAPSAGSLTASTLGVTNPQGWKFSTPYPLLNGMGWIGNLELWIATICSVVFGVLTHSHSDYDVFTDSPTHTHLGARSVVMLILASAYIFKAVYVHILSTPGKATQNTNTRSKKGKKE
;
A
#
# COMPACT_ATOMS: atom_id res chain seq x y z
N MET A 1 14.93 -20.65 13.84
CA MET A 1 13.86 -19.73 13.37
C MET A 1 12.69 -19.82 14.34
N SER A 2 12.18 -18.70 14.87
CA SER A 2 11.08 -18.74 15.84
C SER A 2 9.79 -19.30 15.20
N SER A 3 8.92 -19.93 15.99
CA SER A 3 7.65 -20.49 15.51
C SER A 3 6.78 -19.45 14.79
N LEU A 4 6.86 -18.18 15.20
CA LEU A 4 6.16 -17.07 14.57
C LEU A 4 6.67 -16.77 13.16
N LEU A 5 7.98 -16.68 12.95
CA LEU A 5 8.55 -16.44 11.62
C LEU A 5 8.21 -17.58 10.66
N ARG A 6 8.21 -18.83 11.15
CA ARG A 6 7.77 -19.99 10.37
C ARG A 6 6.31 -19.86 9.95
N ALA A 7 5.42 -19.43 10.84
CA ALA A 7 4.02 -19.21 10.50
C ALA A 7 3.84 -18.16 9.40
N PHE A 8 4.61 -17.07 9.42
CA PHE A 8 4.58 -16.07 8.36
C PHE A 8 5.14 -16.57 7.04
N SER A 9 6.22 -17.37 7.05
CA SER A 9 6.73 -18.00 5.82
C SER A 9 5.67 -18.89 5.18
N LEU A 10 4.99 -19.73 5.97
CA LEU A 10 3.90 -20.59 5.48
C LEU A 10 2.73 -19.78 4.93
N LEU A 11 2.36 -18.68 5.59
CA LEU A 11 1.31 -17.79 5.10
C LEU A 11 1.69 -17.13 3.77
N ILE A 12 2.95 -16.70 3.62
CA ILE A 12 3.48 -16.16 2.37
C ILE A 12 3.38 -17.19 1.24
N GLU A 13 3.83 -18.42 1.47
CA GLU A 13 3.76 -19.49 0.47
C GLU A 13 2.32 -19.85 0.12
N ALA A 14 1.45 -19.99 1.11
CA ALA A 14 0.03 -20.28 0.92
C ALA A 14 -0.68 -19.16 0.12
N SER A 15 -0.22 -17.91 0.24
CA SER A 15 -0.79 -16.78 -0.50
C SER A 15 -0.52 -16.84 -2.01
N SER A 16 0.44 -17.63 -2.46
CA SER A 16 0.71 -17.85 -3.89
C SER A 16 -0.19 -18.91 -4.51
N LEU A 17 -0.90 -19.70 -3.69
CA LEU A 17 -1.86 -20.68 -4.18
C LEU A 17 -3.12 -20.01 -4.74
N PRO A 18 -3.78 -20.62 -5.73
CA PRO A 18 -5.04 -20.10 -6.25
C PRO A 18 -6.13 -20.14 -5.18
N VAL A 19 -7.02 -19.15 -5.20
CA VAL A 19 -8.22 -19.08 -4.34
C VAL A 19 -9.07 -20.34 -4.52
N HIS A 20 -9.27 -20.74 -5.78
CA HIS A 20 -9.92 -22.00 -6.11
C HIS A 20 -9.31 -22.58 -7.40
N LYS A 21 -9.00 -23.88 -7.42
CA LYS A 21 -8.26 -24.51 -8.53
C LYS A 21 -8.92 -24.34 -9.90
N THR A 22 -10.26 -24.36 -9.96
CA THR A 22 -11.03 -24.28 -11.22
C THR A 22 -11.87 -23.01 -11.35
N LEU A 23 -12.76 -22.74 -10.38
CA LEU A 23 -13.71 -21.62 -10.42
C LEU A 23 -13.08 -20.22 -10.32
N TYR A 24 -11.96 -20.07 -9.62
CA TYR A 24 -11.31 -18.78 -9.42
C TYR A 24 -9.78 -18.96 -9.29
N PRO A 25 -9.07 -19.27 -10.40
CA PRO A 25 -7.68 -19.70 -10.40
C PRO A 25 -6.68 -18.54 -10.22
N PHE A 26 -7.06 -17.50 -9.47
CA PHE A 26 -6.21 -16.35 -9.17
C PHE A 26 -5.48 -16.54 -7.84
N PRO A 27 -4.19 -16.20 -7.73
CA PRO A 27 -3.45 -16.31 -6.48
C PRO A 27 -4.08 -15.49 -5.35
N TRP A 28 -4.16 -16.07 -4.15
CA TRP A 28 -4.68 -15.40 -2.95
C TRP A 28 -4.07 -14.02 -2.72
N ILE A 29 -2.77 -13.86 -2.89
CA ILE A 29 -2.08 -12.58 -2.65
C ILE A 29 -2.63 -11.45 -3.51
N THR A 30 -2.91 -11.70 -4.79
CA THR A 30 -3.45 -10.68 -5.70
C THR A 30 -4.93 -10.41 -5.45
N THR A 31 -5.69 -11.45 -5.11
CA THR A 31 -7.12 -11.34 -4.76
C THR A 31 -7.32 -10.59 -3.44
N LEU A 32 -6.49 -10.88 -2.43
CA LEU A 32 -6.50 -10.17 -1.14
C LEU A 32 -6.07 -8.72 -1.30
N HIS A 33 -5.09 -8.43 -2.16
CA HIS A 33 -4.73 -7.05 -2.50
C HIS A 33 -5.88 -6.29 -3.14
N ALA A 34 -6.49 -6.88 -4.19
CA ALA A 34 -7.69 -6.34 -4.83
C ALA A 34 -8.80 -6.06 -3.79
N ALA A 35 -9.05 -7.01 -2.89
CA ALA A 35 -10.07 -6.88 -1.85
C ALA A 35 -9.76 -5.75 -0.87
N ARG A 36 -8.54 -5.71 -0.33
CA ARG A 36 -8.08 -4.69 0.61
C ARG A 36 -8.17 -3.29 0.01
N ILE A 37 -7.68 -3.12 -1.23
CA ILE A 37 -7.73 -1.81 -1.92
C ILE A 37 -9.17 -1.43 -2.23
N SER A 38 -10.02 -2.37 -2.64
CA SER A 38 -11.45 -2.12 -2.88
C SER A 38 -12.17 -1.61 -1.63
N LEU A 39 -11.94 -2.25 -0.47
CA LEU A 39 -12.53 -1.81 0.80
C LEU A 39 -12.07 -0.41 1.19
N ALA A 40 -10.76 -0.14 1.12
CA ALA A 40 -10.20 1.17 1.44
C ALA A 40 -10.70 2.27 0.48
N TYR A 41 -10.75 1.97 -0.82
CA TYR A 41 -11.23 2.87 -1.86
C TYR A 41 -12.72 3.20 -1.66
N ASN A 42 -13.56 2.19 -1.48
CA ASN A 42 -15.00 2.38 -1.25
C ASN A 42 -15.29 3.16 0.04
N ALA A 43 -14.56 2.88 1.12
CA ALA A 43 -14.71 3.62 2.38
C ALA A 43 -14.35 5.10 2.19
N LYS A 44 -13.28 5.40 1.44
CA LYS A 44 -12.85 6.77 1.15
C LYS A 44 -13.83 7.50 0.22
N CYS A 45 -14.23 6.90 -0.90
CA CYS A 45 -15.25 7.46 -1.80
C CYS A 45 -16.56 7.75 -1.06
N LYS A 46 -16.99 6.86 -0.16
CA LYS A 46 -18.17 7.07 0.69
C LYS A 46 -18.00 8.30 1.58
N SER A 47 -16.89 8.38 2.31
CA SER A 47 -16.62 9.48 3.24
C SER A 47 -16.52 10.84 2.53
N GLU A 48 -15.88 10.90 1.37
CA GLU A 48 -15.74 12.13 0.58
C GLU A 48 -17.08 12.57 -0.02
N ALA A 49 -17.89 11.64 -0.55
CA ALA A 49 -19.23 11.93 -1.05
C ALA A 49 -20.17 12.46 0.05
N GLU A 50 -20.13 11.85 1.24
CA GLU A 50 -20.90 12.31 2.41
C GLU A 50 -20.46 13.71 2.85
N THR A 51 -19.15 13.96 2.91
CA THR A 51 -18.59 15.27 3.29
C THR A 51 -18.98 16.36 2.31
N ALA A 52 -18.91 16.07 1.02
CA ALA A 52 -19.20 17.03 -0.03
C ALA A 52 -20.70 17.09 -0.42
N LYS A 53 -21.56 16.33 0.27
CA LYS A 53 -23.02 16.26 0.04
C LYS A 53 -23.39 16.06 -1.44
N THR A 54 -22.65 15.17 -2.12
CA THR A 54 -22.79 14.91 -3.55
C THR A 54 -22.95 13.42 -3.82
N GLN A 55 -23.33 13.09 -5.05
CA GLN A 55 -23.34 11.71 -5.51
C GLN A 55 -21.92 11.16 -5.66
N ARG A 56 -21.81 9.83 -5.61
CA ARG A 56 -20.56 9.12 -5.87
C ARG A 56 -20.13 9.27 -7.33
N LEU A 57 -18.87 8.95 -7.58
CA LEU A 57 -18.29 8.85 -8.92
C LEU A 57 -19.14 7.92 -9.82
N ASN A 58 -19.17 8.26 -11.11
CA ASN A 58 -19.72 7.38 -12.12
C ASN A 58 -18.91 6.07 -12.20
N PHE A 59 -19.50 5.03 -12.77
CA PHE A 59 -18.91 3.68 -12.81
C PHE A 59 -17.50 3.65 -13.43
N ALA A 60 -17.27 4.38 -14.53
CA ALA A 60 -15.99 4.38 -15.22
C ALA A 60 -14.89 5.06 -14.39
N ALA A 61 -15.18 6.23 -13.83
CA ALA A 61 -14.26 6.96 -12.96
C ALA A 61 -13.96 6.18 -11.67
N ASP A 62 -14.97 5.51 -11.11
CA ASP A 62 -14.85 4.65 -9.95
C ASP A 62 -13.93 3.46 -10.22
N MET A 63 -14.15 2.74 -11.32
CA MET A 63 -13.32 1.59 -11.72
C MET A 63 -11.88 2.00 -12.03
N ALA A 64 -11.69 3.08 -12.81
CA ALA A 64 -10.37 3.60 -13.12
C ALA A 64 -9.63 4.03 -11.86
N GLY A 65 -10.32 4.66 -10.90
CA GLY A 65 -9.70 5.18 -9.68
C GLY A 65 -9.26 4.06 -8.75
N TYR A 66 -10.07 3.00 -8.66
CA TYR A 66 -9.72 1.78 -7.97
C TYR A 66 -8.49 1.10 -8.60
N LEU A 67 -8.47 0.92 -9.92
CA LEU A 67 -7.34 0.28 -10.62
C LEU A 67 -6.05 1.10 -10.49
N VAL A 68 -6.13 2.42 -10.59
CA VAL A 68 -4.99 3.32 -10.32
C VAL A 68 -4.48 3.06 -8.91
N MET A 69 -5.33 3.11 -7.89
CA MET A 69 -4.92 2.88 -6.50
C MET A 69 -4.30 1.48 -6.31
N ALA A 70 -4.82 0.47 -7.00
CA ALA A 70 -4.41 -0.92 -6.87
C ALA A 70 -3.07 -1.23 -7.56
N TRP A 71 -2.81 -0.65 -8.73
CA TRP A 71 -1.68 -1.03 -9.60
C TRP A 71 -0.53 0.00 -9.63
N SER A 72 -0.72 1.19 -9.06
CA SER A 72 0.31 2.26 -9.11
C SER A 72 1.67 1.82 -8.57
N GLY A 73 1.72 0.94 -7.55
CA GLY A 73 2.97 0.36 -7.04
C GLY A 73 3.79 -0.29 -8.13
N SER A 74 3.29 -1.37 -8.69
CA SER A 74 3.98 -2.11 -9.76
C SER A 74 4.21 -1.28 -11.02
N MET A 75 3.26 -0.42 -11.41
CA MET A 75 3.43 0.40 -12.62
C MET A 75 4.51 1.47 -12.43
N LEU A 76 4.61 2.07 -11.24
CA LEU A 76 5.68 3.03 -10.95
C LEU A 76 7.04 2.36 -10.92
N ILE A 77 7.16 1.19 -10.27
CA ILE A 77 8.42 0.44 -10.22
C ILE A 77 8.84 0.01 -11.63
N ALA A 78 7.94 -0.55 -12.42
CA ALA A 78 8.21 -0.92 -13.80
C ALA A 78 8.60 0.30 -14.65
N SER A 79 7.98 1.46 -14.44
CA SER A 79 8.36 2.70 -15.15
C SER A 79 9.79 3.14 -14.82
N ILE A 80 10.19 3.09 -13.55
CA ILE A 80 11.54 3.49 -13.12
C ILE A 80 12.59 2.49 -13.63
N LEU A 81 12.27 1.20 -13.61
CA LEU A 81 13.12 0.14 -14.15
C LEU A 81 13.03 0.00 -15.68
N ASN A 82 12.23 0.83 -16.37
CA ASN A 82 11.99 0.71 -17.81
C ASN A 82 11.57 -0.71 -18.26
N GLU A 83 10.77 -1.38 -17.42
CA GLU A 83 10.24 -2.73 -17.62
C GLU A 83 8.77 -2.68 -18.09
N PRO A 84 8.26 -3.73 -18.76
CA PRO A 84 6.87 -3.78 -19.18
C PRO A 84 5.91 -3.87 -17.97
N PHE A 85 4.76 -3.21 -18.08
CA PHE A 85 3.71 -3.26 -17.05
C PHE A 85 3.03 -4.64 -17.05
N ALA A 86 3.43 -5.51 -16.12
CA ALA A 86 2.90 -6.88 -16.01
C ALA A 86 1.37 -6.97 -16.00
N GLN A 87 0.69 -5.97 -15.41
CA GLN A 87 -0.78 -5.89 -15.36
C GLN A 87 -1.42 -5.69 -16.73
N LEU A 88 -0.70 -5.11 -17.69
CA LEU A 88 -1.17 -4.83 -19.04
C LEU A 88 -0.73 -5.90 -20.06
N LEU A 89 0.15 -6.82 -19.66
CA LEU A 89 0.57 -7.94 -20.50
C LEU A 89 -0.50 -9.02 -20.64
N SER A 90 -1.53 -9.01 -19.80
CA SER A 90 -2.61 -9.98 -19.82
C SER A 90 -3.91 -9.37 -19.30
N VAL A 91 -5.05 -9.91 -19.73
CA VAL A 91 -6.37 -9.53 -19.21
C VAL A 91 -6.65 -10.11 -17.82
N TRP A 92 -5.92 -11.15 -17.39
CA TRP A 92 -6.19 -11.86 -16.14
C TRP A 92 -6.09 -10.99 -14.88
N PRO A 93 -5.08 -10.11 -14.71
CA PRO A 93 -5.07 -9.16 -13.60
C PRO A 93 -6.29 -8.24 -13.61
N LEU A 94 -6.71 -7.76 -14.78
CA LEU A 94 -7.91 -6.92 -14.89
C LEU A 94 -9.14 -7.69 -14.42
N ILE A 95 -9.34 -8.93 -14.90
CA ILE A 95 -10.48 -9.78 -14.49
C ILE A 95 -10.50 -9.92 -12.98
N ASN A 96 -9.39 -10.34 -12.35
CA ASN A 96 -9.33 -10.55 -10.90
C ASN A 96 -9.69 -9.29 -10.11
N TYR A 97 -9.09 -8.15 -10.44
CA TYR A 97 -9.28 -6.91 -9.68
C TYR A 97 -10.69 -6.36 -9.86
N VAL A 98 -11.22 -6.39 -11.08
CA VAL A 98 -12.56 -5.90 -11.40
C VAL A 98 -13.62 -6.78 -10.73
N SER A 99 -13.53 -8.11 -10.83
CA SER A 99 -14.52 -9.00 -10.21
C SER A 99 -14.55 -8.86 -8.69
N VAL A 100 -13.38 -8.81 -8.03
CA VAL A 100 -13.31 -8.57 -6.59
C VAL A 100 -13.93 -7.22 -6.20
N HIS A 101 -13.64 -6.17 -6.97
CA HIS A 101 -14.19 -4.85 -6.68
C HIS A 101 -15.71 -4.80 -6.80
N LEU A 102 -16.26 -5.38 -7.88
CA LEU A 102 -17.71 -5.45 -8.10
C LEU A 102 -18.43 -6.26 -7.01
N ILE A 103 -17.88 -7.42 -6.63
CA ILE A 103 -18.45 -8.25 -5.56
C ILE A 103 -18.48 -7.49 -4.24
N LEU A 104 -17.36 -6.87 -3.84
CA LEU A 104 -17.29 -6.14 -2.59
C LEU A 104 -18.14 -4.86 -2.58
N LYS A 105 -18.35 -4.24 -3.75
CA LYS A 105 -19.22 -3.08 -3.90
C LYS A 105 -20.70 -3.43 -3.72
N ALA A 106 -21.09 -4.67 -4.00
CA ALA A 106 -22.43 -5.18 -3.73
C ALA A 106 -22.69 -5.48 -2.23
N LEU A 107 -21.63 -5.55 -1.42
CA LEU A 107 -21.72 -5.77 0.02
C LEU A 107 -21.68 -4.44 0.80
N PRO A 108 -22.21 -4.41 2.04
CA PRO A 108 -22.07 -3.25 2.91
C PRO A 108 -20.60 -2.90 3.14
N THR A 109 -20.21 -1.65 2.84
CA THR A 109 -18.84 -1.19 3.05
C THR A 109 -18.56 -1.08 4.57
N PRO A 110 -17.60 -1.84 5.12
CA PRO A 110 -17.21 -1.71 6.52
C PRO A 110 -16.62 -0.32 6.80
N SER A 111 -16.64 0.10 8.06
CA SER A 111 -15.96 1.35 8.45
C SER A 111 -14.44 1.21 8.34
N ALA A 112 -13.74 2.32 8.10
CA ALA A 112 -12.27 2.33 8.05
C ALA A 112 -11.65 1.74 9.32
N LYS A 113 -12.27 2.00 10.49
CA LYS A 113 -11.88 1.42 11.78
C LYS A 113 -11.89 -0.11 11.77
N VAL A 114 -12.93 -0.73 11.21
CA VAL A 114 -13.02 -2.20 11.13
C VAL A 114 -11.93 -2.75 10.22
N VAL A 115 -11.74 -2.14 9.04
CA VAL A 115 -10.71 -2.58 8.08
C VAL A 115 -9.32 -2.52 8.71
N ASP A 116 -8.97 -1.39 9.33
CA ASP A 116 -7.64 -1.17 9.90
C ASP A 116 -7.34 -2.07 11.10
N LEU A 117 -8.35 -2.39 11.93
CA LEU A 117 -8.18 -3.24 13.11
C LEU A 117 -8.19 -4.73 12.78
N THR A 118 -8.92 -5.17 11.75
CA THR A 118 -9.08 -6.60 11.45
C THR A 118 -7.98 -7.14 10.53
N PHE A 119 -7.41 -6.32 9.65
CA PHE A 119 -6.52 -6.80 8.59
C PHE A 119 -5.05 -6.32 8.63
N PRO A 120 -4.42 -5.97 9.77
CA PRO A 120 -3.05 -5.46 9.75
C PRO A 120 -2.03 -6.51 9.28
N VAL A 121 -2.25 -7.79 9.60
CA VAL A 121 -1.39 -8.90 9.16
C VAL A 121 -1.51 -9.12 7.65
N ILE A 122 -2.73 -9.01 7.10
CA ILE A 122 -2.93 -9.11 5.65
C ILE A 122 -2.28 -7.91 4.95
N ASP A 123 -2.43 -6.69 5.46
CA ASP A 123 -1.78 -5.51 4.87
C ASP A 123 -0.25 -5.67 4.86
N ALA A 124 0.32 -6.20 5.94
CA ALA A 124 1.74 -6.51 6.03
C ALA A 124 2.19 -7.60 5.06
N LEU A 125 1.39 -8.66 4.86
CA LEU A 125 1.66 -9.72 3.88
C LEU A 125 1.77 -9.15 2.45
N LEU A 126 0.81 -8.30 2.08
CA LEU A 126 0.72 -7.70 0.75
C LEU A 126 1.87 -6.73 0.50
N ARG A 127 2.09 -5.80 1.43
CA ARG A 127 3.12 -4.76 1.31
C ARG A 127 4.54 -5.32 1.40
N SER A 128 4.77 -6.34 2.23
CA SER A 128 6.07 -7.04 2.26
C SER A 128 6.40 -7.72 0.93
N GLY A 129 5.39 -8.21 0.20
CA GLY A 129 5.56 -8.78 -1.14
C GLY A 129 5.97 -7.73 -2.16
N ALA A 130 5.28 -6.58 -2.19
CA ALA A 130 5.61 -5.47 -3.08
C ALA A 130 7.03 -4.92 -2.81
N LEU A 131 7.37 -4.72 -1.54
CA LEU A 131 8.70 -4.27 -1.11
C LEU A 131 9.79 -5.25 -1.53
N ALA A 132 9.66 -6.53 -1.18
CA ALA A 132 10.65 -7.55 -1.50
C ALA A 132 10.85 -7.68 -3.02
N GLY A 133 9.75 -7.68 -3.79
CA GLY A 133 9.81 -7.73 -5.25
C GLY A 133 10.55 -6.53 -5.85
N ALA A 134 10.32 -5.32 -5.34
CA ALA A 134 10.98 -4.12 -5.83
C ALA A 134 12.47 -4.06 -5.48
N VAL A 135 12.86 -4.46 -4.26
CA VAL A 135 14.28 -4.52 -3.87
C VAL A 135 15.03 -5.55 -4.72
N LEU A 136 14.46 -6.76 -4.88
CA LEU A 136 15.07 -7.81 -5.70
C LEU A 136 15.13 -7.44 -7.18
N GLY A 137 14.06 -6.86 -7.73
CA GLY A 137 14.05 -6.38 -9.11
C GLY A 137 15.12 -5.31 -9.35
N CYS A 138 15.28 -4.37 -8.41
CA CYS A 138 16.35 -3.38 -8.46
C CYS A 138 17.74 -4.00 -8.38
N ALA A 139 17.95 -4.98 -7.49
CA ALA A 139 19.24 -5.67 -7.32
C ALA A 139 19.64 -6.50 -8.56
N GLN A 140 18.66 -6.91 -9.38
CA GLN A 140 18.88 -7.65 -10.62
C GLN A 140 18.96 -6.74 -11.86
N HIS A 141 18.53 -5.48 -11.76
CA HIS A 141 18.50 -4.55 -12.89
C HIS A 141 19.89 -4.04 -13.27
N HIS A 142 20.24 -4.02 -14.56
CA HIS A 142 21.59 -3.72 -15.05
C HIS A 142 22.09 -2.34 -14.62
N GLU A 143 21.23 -1.32 -14.61
CA GLU A 143 21.60 0.08 -14.25
C GLU A 143 21.55 0.36 -12.75
N TYR A 144 20.68 -0.34 -12.01
CA TYR A 144 20.37 0.02 -10.62
C TYR A 144 20.90 -0.98 -9.59
N LYS A 145 21.45 -2.12 -10.03
CA LYS A 145 22.00 -3.14 -9.13
C LYS A 145 23.11 -2.65 -8.19
N GLN A 146 23.84 -1.60 -8.58
CA GLN A 146 24.92 -0.97 -7.78
C GLN A 146 24.45 0.27 -7.01
N SER A 147 23.15 0.49 -6.87
CA SER A 147 22.60 1.65 -6.19
C SER A 147 21.72 1.24 -5.02
N VAL A 148 22.28 1.29 -3.81
CA VAL A 148 21.50 1.17 -2.56
C VAL A 148 20.37 2.19 -2.54
N PHE A 149 20.64 3.42 -2.98
CA PHE A 149 19.63 4.47 -3.03
C PHE A 149 18.43 4.05 -3.89
N ALA A 150 18.66 3.47 -5.07
CA ALA A 150 17.59 2.96 -5.92
C ALA A 150 16.80 1.84 -5.22
N GLN A 151 17.49 0.88 -4.57
CA GLN A 151 16.83 -0.19 -3.81
C GLN A 151 15.95 0.36 -2.68
N LEU A 152 16.41 1.38 -1.96
CA LEU A 152 15.66 2.03 -0.88
C LEU A 152 14.44 2.80 -1.40
N VAL A 153 14.61 3.55 -2.49
CA VAL A 153 13.51 4.31 -3.13
C VAL A 153 12.45 3.35 -3.65
N LEU A 154 12.85 2.32 -4.40
CA LEU A 154 11.92 1.36 -4.99
C LEU A 154 11.24 0.49 -3.92
N GLY A 155 11.99 0.00 -2.93
CA GLY A 155 11.43 -0.75 -1.79
C GLY A 155 10.45 0.08 -0.96
N THR A 156 10.67 1.39 -0.83
CA THR A 156 9.76 2.31 -0.14
C THR A 156 8.52 2.62 -0.97
N LEU A 157 8.69 2.89 -2.27
CA LEU A 157 7.60 3.30 -3.15
C LEU A 157 6.67 2.14 -3.48
N ALA A 158 7.17 0.92 -3.69
CA ALA A 158 6.33 -0.21 -4.09
C ALA A 158 5.11 -0.47 -3.18
N PRO A 159 5.24 -0.52 -1.84
CA PRO A 159 4.10 -0.69 -0.94
C PRO A 159 3.28 0.58 -0.66
N SER A 160 3.74 1.77 -1.09
CA SER A 160 3.13 3.07 -0.73
C SER A 160 2.62 3.89 -1.92
N ALA A 161 3.01 3.55 -3.16
CA ALA A 161 2.66 4.33 -4.34
C ALA A 161 1.16 4.33 -4.66
N GLY A 162 0.42 3.29 -4.24
CA GLY A 162 -1.04 3.23 -4.40
C GLY A 162 -1.75 4.40 -3.72
N SER A 163 -1.49 4.61 -2.43
CA SER A 163 -2.08 5.72 -1.67
C SER A 163 -1.53 7.09 -2.10
N LEU A 164 -0.24 7.16 -2.43
CA LEU A 164 0.39 8.38 -2.94
C LEU A 164 -0.25 8.84 -4.25
N THR A 165 -0.33 7.95 -5.24
CA THR A 165 -0.85 8.27 -6.58
C THR A 165 -2.34 8.55 -6.53
N ALA A 166 -3.11 7.73 -5.81
CA ALA A 166 -4.55 7.94 -5.64
C ALA A 166 -4.87 9.28 -4.96
N SER A 167 -4.10 9.67 -3.94
CA SER A 167 -4.22 10.98 -3.30
C SER A 167 -3.86 12.09 -4.28
N THR A 168 -2.71 11.97 -4.95
CA THR A 168 -2.19 13.01 -5.85
C THR A 168 -3.12 13.28 -7.02
N LEU A 169 -3.72 12.24 -7.60
CA LEU A 169 -4.69 12.37 -8.69
C LEU A 169 -6.12 12.68 -8.22
N GLY A 170 -6.37 12.63 -6.91
CA GLY A 170 -7.70 12.85 -6.33
C GLY A 170 -8.74 11.87 -6.86
N VAL A 171 -8.36 10.59 -7.04
CA VAL A 171 -9.20 9.62 -7.76
C VAL A 171 -10.52 9.30 -7.05
N THR A 172 -10.63 9.60 -5.76
CA THR A 172 -11.83 9.40 -4.94
C THR A 172 -12.75 10.63 -4.89
N ASN A 173 -12.31 11.76 -5.45
CA ASN A 173 -13.03 13.02 -5.37
C ASN A 173 -14.37 12.92 -6.11
N PRO A 174 -15.51 13.10 -5.42
CA PRO A 174 -16.82 12.86 -6.02
C PRO A 174 -17.25 13.93 -7.03
N GLN A 175 -16.57 15.08 -7.09
CA GLN A 175 -16.76 16.10 -8.15
C GLN A 175 -15.90 15.82 -9.40
N GLY A 176 -15.18 14.70 -9.43
CA GLY A 176 -14.24 14.35 -10.50
C GLY A 176 -12.78 14.46 -10.04
N TRP A 177 -11.89 13.79 -10.78
CA TRP A 177 -10.47 13.73 -10.44
C TRP A 177 -9.85 15.10 -10.46
N LYS A 178 -9.11 15.41 -9.41
CA LYS A 178 -8.45 16.71 -9.24
C LYS A 178 -7.10 16.49 -8.60
N PHE A 179 -6.07 17.07 -9.22
CA PHE A 179 -4.74 17.06 -8.64
C PHE A 179 -4.75 17.67 -7.24
N SER A 180 -4.11 16.97 -6.31
CA SER A 180 -3.95 17.41 -4.93
C SER A 180 -2.52 17.21 -4.47
N THR A 181 -2.15 17.90 -3.40
CA THR A 181 -0.83 17.73 -2.78
C THR A 181 -0.70 16.29 -2.26
N PRO A 182 0.38 15.56 -2.63
CA PRO A 182 0.65 14.24 -2.09
C PRO A 182 0.61 14.26 -0.55
N TYR A 183 0.01 13.23 0.06
CA TYR A 183 -0.19 13.22 1.51
C TYR A 183 1.08 13.47 2.35
N PRO A 184 2.30 13.07 1.96
CA PRO A 184 3.48 13.35 2.77
C PRO A 184 3.85 14.83 2.85
N LEU A 185 3.37 15.60 1.88
CA LEU A 185 3.62 17.04 1.76
C LEU A 185 2.45 17.86 2.33
N LEU A 186 1.39 17.21 2.83
CA LEU A 186 0.28 17.89 3.49
C LEU A 186 0.68 18.36 4.89
N ASN A 187 0.44 19.64 5.17
CA ASN A 187 0.64 20.22 6.49
C ASN A 187 -0.20 19.49 7.55
N GLY A 188 0.42 19.10 8.65
CA GLY A 188 -0.27 18.52 9.82
C GLY A 188 -0.47 17.00 9.80
N MET A 189 0.05 16.27 8.81
CA MET A 189 -0.02 14.79 8.78
C MET A 189 0.76 14.12 9.91
N GLY A 190 1.85 14.76 10.37
CA GLY A 190 2.72 14.25 11.42
C GLY A 190 3.40 12.93 11.05
N TRP A 191 4.02 12.30 12.05
CA TRP A 191 4.77 11.05 11.86
C TRP A 191 3.86 9.81 11.71
N ILE A 192 2.66 9.83 12.32
CA ILE A 192 1.64 8.78 12.18
C ILE A 192 1.00 8.79 10.79
N GLY A 193 0.69 9.98 10.26
CA GLY A 193 0.15 10.10 8.91
C GLY A 193 1.11 9.57 7.85
N ASN A 194 2.41 9.70 8.11
CA ASN A 194 3.50 9.23 7.24
C ASN A 194 4.08 7.87 7.62
N LEU A 195 3.46 7.15 8.56
CA LEU A 195 3.97 5.87 9.07
C LEU A 195 4.31 4.89 7.96
N GLU A 196 3.43 4.78 6.97
CA GLU A 196 3.55 3.84 5.86
C GLU A 196 4.79 4.06 5.01
N LEU A 197 5.27 5.30 4.89
CA LEU A 197 6.48 5.61 4.13
C LEU A 197 7.72 5.25 4.91
N TRP A 198 7.89 5.82 6.10
CA TRP A 198 9.14 5.62 6.83
C TRP A 198 9.30 4.18 7.31
N ILE A 199 8.21 3.47 7.64
CA ILE A 199 8.29 2.05 7.98
C ILE A 199 8.68 1.21 6.75
N ALA A 200 8.19 1.55 5.55
CA ALA A 200 8.59 0.86 4.33
C ALA A 200 10.07 1.10 4.02
N THR A 201 10.59 2.31 4.27
CA THR A 201 12.03 2.61 4.15
C THR A 201 12.86 1.76 5.11
N ILE A 202 12.49 1.70 6.40
CA ILE A 202 13.19 0.85 7.38
C ILE A 202 13.13 -0.61 6.96
N CYS A 203 11.95 -1.11 6.55
CA CYS A 203 11.79 -2.48 6.09
C CYS A 203 12.60 -2.78 4.82
N SER A 204 12.83 -1.79 3.96
CA SER A 204 13.68 -1.94 2.76
C SER A 204 15.15 -2.13 3.16
N VAL A 205 15.64 -1.34 4.12
CA VAL A 205 16.97 -1.53 4.71
C VAL A 205 17.08 -2.90 5.36
N VAL A 206 16.11 -3.27 6.22
CA VAL A 206 16.11 -4.56 6.93
C VAL A 206 16.11 -5.71 5.93
N PHE A 207 15.25 -5.68 4.92
CA PHE A 207 15.24 -6.70 3.88
C PHE A 207 16.59 -6.77 3.16
N GLY A 208 17.15 -5.62 2.79
CA GLY A 208 18.40 -5.54 2.04
C GLY A 208 19.60 -6.07 2.81
N VAL A 209 19.69 -5.75 4.11
CA VAL A 209 20.72 -6.29 5.02
C VAL A 209 20.55 -7.81 5.17
N LEU A 210 19.34 -8.30 5.47
CA LEU A 210 19.13 -9.72 5.75
C LEU A 210 19.36 -10.62 4.52
N THR A 211 19.06 -10.10 3.33
CA THR A 211 19.26 -10.81 2.05
C THR A 211 20.60 -10.52 1.40
N HIS A 212 21.39 -9.61 1.96
CA HIS A 212 22.63 -9.12 1.37
C HIS A 212 22.41 -8.68 -0.11
N SER A 213 21.42 -7.81 -0.33
CA SER A 213 21.01 -7.40 -1.69
C SER A 213 21.96 -6.40 -2.37
N HIS A 214 22.96 -5.90 -1.66
CA HIS A 214 23.96 -4.94 -2.15
C HIS A 214 25.24 -5.02 -1.30
N SER A 215 26.41 -4.81 -1.90
CA SER A 215 27.72 -4.87 -1.22
C SER A 215 27.86 -3.87 -0.08
N ASP A 216 27.30 -2.66 -0.20
CA ASP A 216 27.31 -1.67 0.90
C ASP A 216 26.68 -2.18 2.23
N TYR A 217 25.91 -3.29 2.20
CA TYR A 217 25.44 -3.93 3.42
C TYR A 217 26.48 -4.82 4.13
N ASP A 218 27.68 -5.01 3.55
CA ASP A 218 28.84 -5.70 4.14
C ASP A 218 29.20 -5.13 5.51
N VAL A 219 28.97 -3.83 5.73
CA VAL A 219 29.20 -3.18 7.04
C VAL A 219 28.38 -3.82 8.17
N PHE A 220 27.26 -4.45 7.84
CA PHE A 220 26.39 -5.14 8.80
C PHE A 220 26.55 -6.66 8.75
N THR A 221 26.74 -7.24 7.57
CA THR A 221 26.89 -8.69 7.39
C THR A 221 27.57 -9.04 6.07
N ASP A 222 28.58 -9.91 6.15
CA ASP A 222 29.37 -10.37 5.00
C ASP A 222 28.63 -11.39 4.11
N SER A 223 27.43 -11.85 4.50
CA SER A 223 26.66 -12.85 3.74
C SER A 223 25.17 -12.80 4.08
N PRO A 224 24.29 -13.35 3.21
CA PRO A 224 22.87 -13.45 3.51
C PRO A 224 22.62 -14.23 4.81
N THR A 225 22.06 -13.57 5.81
CA THR A 225 21.68 -14.23 7.08
C THR A 225 20.34 -14.96 6.95
N HIS A 226 19.52 -14.59 5.96
CA HIS A 226 18.21 -15.17 5.72
C HIS A 226 18.00 -15.43 4.23
N THR A 227 17.18 -16.44 3.93
CA THR A 227 16.58 -16.58 2.60
C THR A 227 15.65 -15.39 2.32
N HIS A 228 15.33 -15.12 1.05
CA HIS A 228 14.38 -14.06 0.70
C HIS A 228 13.02 -14.23 1.40
N LEU A 229 12.56 -15.48 1.56
CA LEU A 229 11.34 -15.80 2.29
C LEU A 229 11.46 -15.52 3.80
N GLY A 230 12.60 -15.87 4.39
CA GLY A 230 12.90 -15.58 5.80
C GLY A 230 12.95 -14.08 6.06
N ALA A 231 13.68 -13.33 5.24
CA ALA A 231 13.77 -11.87 5.33
C ALA A 231 12.41 -11.19 5.14
N ARG A 232 11.61 -11.66 4.16
CA ARG A 232 10.24 -11.17 3.96
C ARG A 232 9.35 -11.44 5.18
N SER A 233 9.54 -12.58 5.86
CA SER A 233 8.79 -12.91 7.08
C SER A 233 9.13 -11.96 8.24
N VAL A 234 10.41 -11.56 8.36
CA VAL A 234 10.84 -10.53 9.33
C VAL A 234 10.22 -9.17 8.99
N VAL A 235 10.28 -8.75 7.73
CA VAL A 235 9.65 -7.51 7.27
C VAL A 235 8.14 -7.51 7.53
N MET A 236 7.47 -8.62 7.24
CA MET A 236 6.04 -8.78 7.51
C MET A 236 5.71 -8.60 8.99
N LEU A 237 6.55 -9.11 9.90
CA LEU A 237 6.39 -8.90 11.33
C LEU A 237 6.48 -7.42 11.71
N ILE A 238 7.51 -6.73 11.23
CA ILE A 238 7.72 -5.30 11.49
C ILE A 238 6.54 -4.47 10.99
N LEU A 239 6.11 -4.71 9.74
CA LEU A 239 4.96 -4.02 9.14
C LEU A 239 3.67 -4.31 9.91
N ALA A 240 3.40 -5.56 10.28
CA ALA A 240 2.21 -5.92 11.03
C ALA A 240 2.16 -5.21 12.39
N SER A 241 3.28 -5.18 13.12
CA SER A 241 3.40 -4.45 14.38
C SER A 241 3.15 -2.95 14.21
N ALA A 242 3.72 -2.34 13.16
CA ALA A 242 3.52 -0.92 12.87
C ALA A 242 2.05 -0.61 12.52
N TYR A 243 1.38 -1.47 11.75
CA TYR A 243 -0.02 -1.27 11.37
C TYR A 243 -1.00 -1.52 12.52
N ILE A 244 -0.74 -2.51 13.37
CA ILE A 244 -1.49 -2.70 14.62
C ILE A 244 -1.36 -1.44 15.48
N PHE A 245 -0.14 -0.95 15.67
CA PHE A 245 0.12 0.26 16.43
C PHE A 245 -0.62 1.47 15.84
N LYS A 246 -0.54 1.68 14.52
CA LYS A 246 -1.28 2.74 13.81
C LYS A 246 -2.78 2.66 14.05
N ALA A 247 -3.36 1.48 13.86
CA ALA A 247 -4.79 1.27 13.98
C ALA A 247 -5.29 1.54 15.40
N VAL A 248 -4.57 1.06 16.42
CA VAL A 248 -4.86 1.35 17.84
C VAL A 248 -4.73 2.84 18.12
N TYR A 249 -3.64 3.48 17.68
CA TYR A 249 -3.40 4.90 17.92
C TYR A 249 -4.50 5.77 17.30
N VAL A 250 -4.84 5.53 16.03
CA VAL A 250 -5.80 6.35 15.27
C VAL A 250 -7.23 6.11 15.72
N HIS A 251 -7.64 4.86 15.98
CA HIS A 251 -9.06 4.50 16.17
C HIS A 251 -9.48 4.25 17.62
N ILE A 252 -8.52 4.09 18.53
CA ILE A 252 -8.79 3.80 19.96
C ILE A 252 -8.25 4.92 20.84
N LEU A 253 -7.00 5.35 20.65
CA LEU A 253 -6.35 6.30 21.55
C LEU A 253 -6.58 7.77 21.17
N SER A 254 -6.72 8.08 19.87
CA SER A 254 -6.94 9.44 19.40
C SER A 254 -8.38 9.89 19.69
N THR A 255 -8.55 10.91 20.53
CA THR A 255 -9.88 11.46 20.84
C THR A 255 -10.47 12.15 19.59
N PRO A 256 -11.76 11.95 19.24
CA PRO A 256 -12.39 12.48 18.01
C PRO A 256 -12.47 14.02 17.86
N GLY A 257 -11.77 14.83 18.66
CA GLY A 257 -12.08 16.24 18.87
C GLY A 257 -11.06 17.30 18.45
N LYS A 258 -9.86 16.96 17.98
CA LYS A 258 -8.78 17.97 17.78
C LYS A 258 -8.28 18.20 16.35
N ALA A 259 -8.67 17.39 15.37
CA ALA A 259 -8.11 17.50 14.01
C ALA A 259 -8.86 18.50 13.09
N THR A 260 -10.13 18.83 13.37
CA THR A 260 -11.01 19.52 12.38
C THR A 260 -11.22 21.01 12.63
N GLN A 261 -10.61 21.63 13.65
CA GLN A 261 -10.82 23.07 13.94
C GLN A 261 -9.77 24.03 13.35
N ASN A 262 -8.64 23.54 12.81
CA ASN A 262 -7.56 24.44 12.38
C ASN A 262 -7.65 24.96 10.93
N THR A 263 -8.64 24.55 10.13
CA THR A 263 -8.77 25.02 8.73
C THR A 263 -9.75 26.19 8.54
N ASN A 264 -10.57 26.54 9.54
CA ASN A 264 -11.63 27.55 9.36
C ASN A 264 -11.37 28.93 10.00
N THR A 265 -10.29 29.13 10.76
CA THR A 265 -10.03 30.42 11.43
C THR A 265 -9.24 31.43 10.60
N ARG A 266 -8.68 31.04 9.43
CA ARG A 266 -7.88 31.98 8.61
C ARG A 266 -8.64 32.70 7.50
N SER A 267 -9.87 32.27 7.15
CA SER A 267 -10.63 32.88 6.04
C SER A 267 -11.53 34.07 6.43
N LYS A 268 -11.71 34.38 7.73
CA LYS A 268 -12.60 35.47 8.16
C LYS A 268 -11.92 36.80 8.52
N LYS A 269 -10.59 36.91 8.38
CA LYS A 269 -9.85 38.12 8.83
C LYS A 269 -9.40 39.07 7.71
N GLY A 270 -9.85 38.89 6.47
CA GLY A 270 -9.43 39.70 5.32
C GLY A 270 -10.58 40.33 4.53
N LYS A 271 -11.61 40.86 5.22
CA LYS A 271 -12.66 41.64 4.56
C LYS A 271 -13.18 42.76 5.47
N LYS A 272 -12.27 43.69 5.80
CA LYS A 272 -12.56 45.06 6.19
C LYS A 272 -11.33 45.88 5.83
N GLU A 273 -11.36 46.47 4.65
CA GLU A 273 -10.81 47.78 4.28
C GLU A 273 -11.37 48.11 2.89
#